data_AF-A0A952P534-F1
#
_entry.id   AF-A0A952P534-F1
#
_cell.length_a   1.000
_cell.length_b   1.000
_cell.length_c   1.000
_cell.angle_alpha   90.00
_cell.angle_beta   90.00
_cell.angle_gamma   90.00
#
_symmetry.space_group_name_H-M   'P 1'
#
loop_
_entity.id
_entity.type
_entity.pdbx_description
1 polymer ?
#
loop_
_entity_poly.entity_id
_entity_poly.type
_entity_poly.pdbx_seq_one_letter_code
_entity_poly.pdbx_strand_id
1 'polypeptide(L)'
;MSDPRTNYFQYVRDVLGAGTVLRARDVENPEVELEQRAVTQTGHWPPPGEVDLLVLHRGGESLFEGAVAELWAKMRGAMNLGTARLLEVETQHEDMDGVLLDLLSSYPAKVSLLLSEAPNRSVDLRVIGSSKVLESFSPSRLVSAPDLKKQAWTDLQIVMRSLT
;
A
#
# COMPACT_ATOMS: atom_id res chain seq x y z
N MET A 1 33.73 -18.31 -10.06
CA MET A 1 34.38 -17.04 -9.65
C MET A 1 33.28 -16.04 -9.40
N SER A 2 33.13 -15.54 -8.19
CA SER A 2 32.04 -14.63 -7.82
C SER A 2 32.28 -13.26 -8.45
N ASP A 3 31.25 -12.71 -9.11
CA ASP A 3 31.30 -11.38 -9.74
C ASP A 3 31.72 -10.33 -8.69
N PRO A 4 32.81 -9.57 -8.91
CA PRO A 4 33.28 -8.55 -7.98
C PRO A 4 32.21 -7.49 -7.64
N ARG A 5 31.19 -7.31 -8.49
CA ARG A 5 30.05 -6.41 -8.22
C ARG A 5 29.15 -6.95 -7.11
N THR A 6 28.94 -8.25 -7.04
CA THR A 6 28.09 -8.89 -6.01
C THR A 6 28.70 -8.71 -4.62
N ASN A 7 30.03 -8.83 -4.51
CA ASN A 7 30.73 -8.61 -3.25
C ASN A 7 30.67 -7.15 -2.78
N TYR A 8 30.67 -6.19 -3.71
CA TYR A 8 30.53 -4.77 -3.40
C TYR A 8 29.13 -4.43 -2.84
N PHE A 9 28.05 -4.93 -3.46
CA PHE A 9 26.69 -4.65 -2.99
C PHE A 9 26.37 -5.34 -1.66
N GLN A 10 26.91 -6.55 -1.46
CA GLN A 10 26.84 -7.25 -0.18
C GLN A 10 27.51 -6.44 0.94
N TYR A 11 28.71 -5.89 0.69
CA TYR A 11 29.42 -5.04 1.64
C TYR A 11 28.64 -3.76 1.99
N VAL A 12 28.06 -3.08 1.00
CA VAL A 12 27.27 -1.86 1.21
C VAL A 12 26.03 -2.14 2.08
N ARG A 13 25.33 -3.25 1.82
CA ARG A 13 24.18 -3.67 2.64
C ARG A 13 24.58 -3.98 4.08
N ASP A 14 25.63 -4.79 4.24
CA ASP A 14 25.98 -5.37 5.53
C ASP A 14 26.73 -4.37 6.46
N VAL A 15 27.40 -3.35 5.90
CA VAL A 15 28.17 -2.35 6.69
C VAL A 15 27.46 -1.00 6.84
N LEU A 16 26.74 -0.54 5.81
CA LEU A 16 26.12 0.79 5.83
C LEU A 16 24.63 0.77 6.19
N GLY A 17 24.03 -0.41 6.41
CA GLY A 17 22.62 -0.56 6.75
C GLY A 17 21.66 -0.06 5.65
N ALA A 18 22.17 0.16 4.43
CA ALA A 18 21.37 0.61 3.30
C ALA A 18 20.57 -0.58 2.75
N GLY A 19 19.25 -0.56 2.99
CA GLY A 19 18.34 -1.66 2.65
C GLY A 19 18.31 -2.04 1.17
N THR A 20 18.62 -1.12 0.25
CA THR A 20 18.64 -1.43 -1.19
C THR A 20 19.51 -0.44 -1.96
N VAL A 21 20.50 -0.93 -2.71
CA VAL A 21 21.19 -0.15 -3.74
C VAL A 21 20.45 -0.34 -5.07
N LEU A 22 19.83 0.72 -5.58
CA LEU A 22 19.16 0.73 -6.88
C LEU A 22 20.21 0.51 -7.99
N ARG A 23 20.14 -0.63 -8.71
CA ARG A 23 20.90 -0.81 -9.95
C ARG A 23 20.25 0.01 -11.06
N ALA A 24 21.06 0.77 -11.81
CA ALA A 24 20.64 1.33 -13.07
C ALA A 24 20.31 0.19 -14.05
N ARG A 25 19.18 0.37 -14.75
CA ARG A 25 18.52 -0.59 -15.65
C ARG A 25 19.49 -1.19 -16.68
N ASP A 26 19.59 -2.51 -16.69
CA ASP A 26 19.90 -3.27 -17.90
C ASP A 26 18.74 -4.22 -18.17
N VAL A 27 18.12 -4.02 -19.32
CA VAL A 27 16.93 -4.69 -19.83
C VAL A 27 17.34 -6.10 -20.25
N GLU A 28 16.94 -7.15 -19.52
CA GLU A 28 16.96 -8.49 -20.12
C GLU A 28 16.18 -9.62 -19.42
N ASN A 29 15.54 -9.42 -18.25
CA ASN A 29 14.74 -10.52 -17.69
C ASN A 29 13.56 -10.07 -16.79
N PRO A 30 12.33 -9.96 -17.33
CA PRO A 30 11.16 -9.52 -16.58
C PRO A 30 10.66 -10.52 -15.52
N GLU A 31 11.06 -11.80 -15.60
CA GLU A 31 10.63 -12.82 -14.63
C GLU A 31 11.34 -12.69 -13.27
N VAL A 32 12.60 -12.24 -13.26
CA VAL A 32 13.35 -12.02 -12.01
C VAL A 32 12.90 -10.74 -11.30
N GLU A 33 12.38 -9.76 -12.05
CA GLU A 33 11.78 -8.53 -11.49
C GLU A 33 10.46 -8.83 -10.76
N LEU A 34 9.68 -9.79 -11.24
CA LEU A 34 8.47 -10.27 -10.56
C LEU A 34 8.80 -11.04 -9.28
N GLU A 35 9.81 -11.91 -9.30
CA GLU A 35 10.20 -12.68 -8.11
C GLU A 35 10.84 -11.81 -7.01
N GLN A 36 11.59 -10.75 -7.36
CA GLN A 36 12.13 -9.80 -6.38
C GLN A 36 11.08 -8.78 -5.89
N ARG A 37 10.05 -8.47 -6.69
CA ARG A 37 8.88 -7.68 -6.26
C ARG A 37 7.86 -8.50 -5.44
N ALA A 38 7.86 -9.83 -5.58
CA ALA A 38 6.88 -10.74 -4.97
C ALA A 38 7.09 -11.03 -3.47
N VAL A 39 8.14 -10.50 -2.82
CA VAL A 39 8.50 -10.93 -1.45
C VAL A 39 7.65 -10.26 -0.34
N THR A 40 6.80 -9.28 -0.63
CA THR A 40 6.00 -8.60 0.42
C THR A 40 4.56 -8.25 0.01
N GLN A 41 4.04 -8.85 -1.07
CA GLN A 41 2.79 -8.43 -1.70
C GLN A 41 1.83 -9.62 -1.91
N THR A 42 1.02 -9.94 -0.89
CA THR A 42 -0.09 -10.90 -1.00
C THR A 42 -1.36 -10.17 -1.44
N GLY A 43 -1.83 -10.42 -2.66
CA GLY A 43 -3.05 -9.83 -3.21
C GLY A 43 -3.47 -10.42 -4.55
N HIS A 44 -4.75 -10.30 -4.89
CA HIS A 44 -5.25 -10.63 -6.23
C HIS A 44 -4.89 -9.47 -7.17
N TRP A 45 -3.94 -9.69 -8.09
CA TRP A 45 -3.46 -8.66 -9.01
C TRP A 45 -4.29 -8.69 -10.31
N PRO A 46 -5.24 -7.77 -10.53
CA PRO A 46 -5.88 -7.65 -11.82
C PRO A 46 -4.86 -7.21 -12.88
N PRO A 47 -5.13 -7.46 -14.18
CA PRO A 47 -4.32 -6.89 -15.25
C PRO A 47 -4.20 -5.36 -15.07
N PRO A 48 -3.03 -4.76 -15.38
CA PRO A 48 -2.82 -3.32 -15.25
C PRO A 48 -3.95 -2.53 -15.91
N GLY A 49 -4.47 -1.55 -15.18
CA GLY A 49 -5.61 -0.78 -15.60
C GLY A 49 -6.01 0.26 -14.57
N GLU A 50 -6.85 1.20 -14.99
CA GLU A 50 -7.38 2.20 -14.06
C GLU A 50 -8.19 1.52 -12.96
N VAL A 51 -7.86 1.88 -11.73
CA VAL A 51 -8.58 1.52 -10.52
C VAL A 51 -9.25 2.77 -9.95
N ASP A 52 -10.39 2.60 -9.29
CA ASP A 52 -11.06 3.73 -8.65
C ASP A 52 -10.44 3.99 -7.27
N LEU A 53 -10.19 2.91 -6.52
CA LEU A 53 -9.64 2.95 -5.18
C LEU A 53 -8.45 2.01 -5.04
N LEU A 54 -7.32 2.53 -4.57
CA LEU A 54 -6.16 1.75 -4.15
C LEU A 54 -6.05 1.83 -2.62
N VAL A 55 -6.07 0.69 -1.94
CA VAL A 55 -5.88 0.58 -0.49
C VAL A 55 -4.49 0.02 -0.25
N LEU A 56 -3.64 0.80 0.42
CA LEU A 56 -2.32 0.35 0.85
C LEU A 56 -2.32 0.23 2.37
N HIS A 57 -2.07 -0.98 2.86
CA HIS A 57 -2.11 -1.29 4.28
C HIS A 57 -0.72 -1.56 4.84
N ARG A 58 -0.43 -0.93 5.97
CA ARG A 58 0.74 -1.17 6.80
C ARG A 58 0.29 -1.36 8.25
N GLY A 59 0.28 -2.59 8.71
CA GLY A 59 -0.09 -2.94 10.08
C GLY A 59 0.60 -4.22 10.54
N GLY A 60 0.64 -4.45 11.86
CA GLY A 60 1.23 -5.67 12.43
C GLY A 60 0.44 -6.96 12.15
N GLU A 61 -0.79 -6.87 11.66
CA GLU A 61 -1.68 -7.99 11.35
C GLU A 61 -2.28 -7.84 9.94
N SER A 62 -2.44 -8.93 9.19
CA SER A 62 -2.96 -8.91 7.82
C SER A 62 -4.45 -8.51 7.74
N LEU A 63 -4.80 -7.72 6.74
CA LEU A 63 -6.18 -7.39 6.33
C LEU A 63 -7.00 -8.60 5.90
N PHE A 64 -6.38 -9.73 5.62
CA PHE A 64 -7.04 -10.90 5.05
C PHE A 64 -7.27 -12.02 6.07
N GLU A 65 -6.82 -11.83 7.31
CA GLU A 65 -6.93 -12.83 8.37
C GLU A 65 -7.68 -12.33 9.62
N GLY A 66 -8.35 -13.26 10.30
CA GLY A 66 -8.91 -13.07 11.64
C GLY A 66 -9.91 -11.91 11.79
N ALA A 67 -9.89 -11.28 12.97
CA ALA A 67 -10.78 -10.18 13.33
C ALA A 67 -10.53 -8.91 12.50
N VAL A 68 -9.30 -8.74 12.00
CA VAL A 68 -8.89 -7.63 11.12
C VAL A 68 -9.62 -7.75 9.79
N ALA A 69 -9.66 -8.94 9.20
CA ALA A 69 -10.41 -9.20 7.97
C ALA A 69 -11.91 -8.99 8.10
N GLU A 70 -12.52 -9.44 9.20
CA GLU A 70 -13.94 -9.21 9.44
C GLU A 70 -14.28 -7.71 9.54
N LEU A 71 -13.43 -6.94 10.22
CA LEU A 71 -13.62 -5.50 10.34
C LEU A 71 -13.42 -4.82 8.99
N TRP A 72 -12.38 -5.20 8.26
CA TRP A 72 -12.12 -4.66 6.93
C TRP A 72 -13.26 -4.96 5.95
N ALA A 73 -13.81 -6.18 5.96
CA ALA A 73 -14.98 -6.55 5.17
C ALA A 73 -16.20 -5.67 5.51
N LYS A 74 -16.43 -5.38 6.80
CA LYS A 74 -17.50 -4.46 7.24
C LYS A 74 -17.25 -3.03 6.75
N MET A 75 -16.01 -2.54 6.82
CA MET A 75 -15.65 -1.21 6.32
C MET A 75 -15.91 -1.10 4.81
N ARG A 76 -15.45 -2.08 4.02
CA ARG A 76 -15.73 -2.14 2.57
C ARG A 76 -17.22 -2.22 2.25
N GLY A 77 -17.96 -3.04 2.98
CA GLY A 77 -19.42 -3.13 2.84
C GLY A 77 -20.10 -1.78 3.12
N ALA A 78 -19.64 -1.06 4.13
CA ALA A 78 -20.16 0.26 4.49
C ALA A 78 -19.79 1.36 3.49
N MET A 79 -18.66 1.22 2.78
CA MET A 79 -18.26 2.15 1.72
C MET A 79 -19.14 2.05 0.46
N ASN A 80 -19.94 0.97 0.33
CA ASN A 80 -20.85 0.74 -0.80
C ASN A 80 -20.20 1.05 -2.15
N LEU A 81 -19.03 0.45 -2.40
CA LEU A 81 -18.19 0.75 -3.56
C LEU A 81 -18.82 0.39 -4.92
N GLY A 82 -19.98 -0.27 -4.95
CA GLY A 82 -20.70 -0.57 -6.20
C GLY A 82 -19.86 -1.36 -7.19
N THR A 83 -19.67 -0.81 -8.40
CA THR A 83 -18.81 -1.39 -9.45
C THR A 83 -17.39 -0.83 -9.46
N ALA A 84 -17.00 -0.07 -8.44
CA ALA A 84 -15.68 0.55 -8.37
C ALA A 84 -14.58 -0.52 -8.35
N ARG A 85 -13.53 -0.29 -9.12
CA ARG A 85 -12.36 -1.18 -9.17
C ARG A 85 -11.48 -0.92 -7.96
N LEU A 86 -11.35 -1.93 -7.11
CA LEU A 86 -10.58 -1.88 -5.87
C LEU A 86 -9.29 -2.69 -6.02
N LEU A 87 -8.16 -2.09 -5.66
CA LEU A 87 -6.88 -2.77 -5.50
C LEU A 87 -6.46 -2.69 -4.03
N GLU A 88 -6.19 -3.84 -3.40
CA GLU A 88 -5.79 -3.94 -1.99
C GLU A 88 -4.37 -4.50 -1.93
N VAL A 89 -3.47 -3.77 -1.29
CA VAL A 89 -2.05 -4.13 -1.19
C VAL A 89 -1.62 -4.01 0.27
N GLU A 90 -0.94 -5.04 0.76
CA GLU A 90 -0.24 -4.98 2.04
C GLU A 90 1.24 -4.72 1.82
N THR A 91 1.84 -3.95 2.72
CA THR A 91 3.25 -3.63 2.67
C THR A 91 3.84 -3.54 4.07
N GLN A 92 5.10 -3.96 4.19
CA GLN A 92 5.91 -3.76 5.40
C GLN A 92 6.89 -2.58 5.26
N HIS A 93 6.86 -1.88 4.12
CA HIS A 93 7.76 -0.75 3.88
C HIS A 93 7.40 0.44 4.77
N GLU A 94 8.43 1.13 5.26
CA GLU A 94 8.27 2.35 6.04
C GLU A 94 7.79 3.52 5.17
N ASP A 95 8.32 3.62 3.95
CA ASP A 95 7.96 4.65 2.97
C ASP A 95 6.71 4.26 2.17
N MET A 96 5.55 4.54 2.75
CA MET A 96 4.27 4.28 2.10
C MET A 96 4.01 5.17 0.88
N ASP A 97 4.50 6.42 0.88
CA ASP A 97 4.31 7.35 -0.24
C ASP A 97 5.14 6.89 -1.45
N GLY A 98 6.36 6.40 -1.25
CA GLY A 98 7.20 5.80 -2.29
C GLY A 98 6.57 4.53 -2.89
N VAL A 99 6.10 3.61 -2.04
CA VAL A 99 5.37 2.41 -2.51
C VAL A 99 4.12 2.79 -3.28
N LEU A 100 3.39 3.80 -2.81
CA LEU A 100 2.21 4.29 -3.51
C LEU A 100 2.56 4.84 -4.89
N LEU A 101 3.60 5.66 -5.02
CA LEU A 101 4.07 6.19 -6.31
C LEU A 101 4.41 5.08 -7.30
N ASP A 102 5.12 4.06 -6.84
CA ASP A 102 5.47 2.90 -7.65
C ASP A 102 4.22 2.14 -8.12
N LEU A 103 3.25 1.91 -7.23
CA LEU A 103 1.98 1.25 -7.58
C LEU A 103 1.16 2.07 -8.57
N LEU A 104 1.07 3.39 -8.37
CA LEU A 104 0.32 4.30 -9.25
C LEU A 104 0.86 4.35 -10.68
N SER A 105 2.14 3.98 -10.89
CA SER A 105 2.72 3.87 -12.23
C SER A 105 2.09 2.76 -13.08
N SER A 106 1.66 1.68 -12.43
CA SER A 106 1.07 0.50 -13.08
C SER A 106 -0.45 0.43 -12.90
N TYR A 107 -0.95 1.03 -11.82
CA TYR A 107 -2.35 1.08 -11.45
C TYR A 107 -2.76 2.51 -11.09
N PRO A 108 -2.99 3.37 -12.11
CA PRO A 108 -3.50 4.72 -11.86
C PRO A 108 -4.81 4.64 -11.06
N ALA A 109 -4.85 5.35 -9.92
CA ALA A 109 -5.99 5.37 -9.03
C ALA A 109 -6.56 6.78 -8.90
N LYS A 110 -7.89 6.91 -8.83
CA LYS A 110 -8.53 8.22 -8.53
C LYS A 110 -8.27 8.63 -7.08
N VAL A 111 -8.42 7.66 -6.17
CA VAL A 111 -8.24 7.85 -4.74
C VAL A 111 -7.39 6.72 -4.18
N SER A 112 -6.51 7.04 -3.24
CA SER A 112 -5.72 6.06 -2.51
C SER A 112 -5.93 6.22 -1.00
N LEU A 113 -6.22 5.12 -0.34
CA LEU A 113 -6.40 5.05 1.09
C LEU A 113 -5.20 4.32 1.70
N LEU A 114 -4.43 5.05 2.48
CA LEU A 114 -3.29 4.54 3.23
C LEU A 114 -3.78 4.17 4.64
N LEU A 115 -3.75 2.89 4.98
CA LEU A 115 -4.16 2.37 6.27
C LEU A 115 -2.93 2.07 7.12
N SER A 116 -2.76 2.78 8.24
CA SER A 116 -1.60 2.61 9.12
C SER A 116 -1.97 2.66 10.60
N GLU A 117 -1.09 2.15 11.46
CA GLU A 117 -1.31 2.19 12.91
C GLU A 117 -1.28 3.61 13.50
N ALA A 118 -0.47 4.48 12.89
CA ALA A 118 -0.29 5.87 13.28
C ALA A 118 -0.34 6.76 12.02
N PRO A 119 -1.53 7.05 11.48
CA PRO A 119 -1.69 7.82 10.26
C PRO A 119 -1.22 9.27 10.45
N ASN A 120 -0.48 9.78 9.48
CA ASN A 120 -0.12 11.18 9.40
C ASN A 120 -1.30 11.98 8.84
N ARG A 121 -2.22 12.36 9.73
CA ARG A 121 -3.50 12.94 9.32
C ARG A 121 -3.35 14.36 8.80
N SER A 122 -3.77 14.55 7.56
CA SER A 122 -4.13 15.85 6.99
C SER A 122 -5.65 16.03 7.06
N VAL A 123 -6.11 17.27 7.24
CA VAL A 123 -7.56 17.60 7.15
C VAL A 123 -8.07 17.40 5.72
N ASP A 124 -7.17 17.56 4.75
CA ASP A 124 -7.46 17.48 3.32
C ASP A 124 -6.75 16.29 2.66
N LEU A 125 -7.27 15.87 1.50
CA LEU A 125 -6.62 14.89 0.65
C LEU A 125 -5.30 15.44 0.12
N ARG A 126 -4.22 14.69 0.31
CA ARG A 126 -2.93 14.98 -0.32
C ARG A 126 -2.98 14.54 -1.78
N VAL A 127 -2.22 15.17 -2.68
CA VAL A 127 -2.12 14.68 -4.07
C VAL A 127 -0.75 14.06 -4.24
N ILE A 128 -0.72 12.78 -4.62
CA ILE A 128 0.51 12.03 -4.91
C ILE A 128 0.34 11.38 -6.28
N GLY A 129 1.19 11.77 -7.24
CA GLY A 129 1.06 11.33 -8.62
C GLY A 129 -0.30 11.71 -9.21
N SER A 130 -1.02 10.71 -9.72
CA SER A 130 -2.38 10.85 -10.27
C SER A 130 -3.50 10.70 -9.24
N SER A 131 -3.18 10.39 -7.98
CA SER A 131 -4.18 10.00 -6.97
C SER A 131 -4.35 11.03 -5.87
N LYS A 132 -5.59 11.14 -5.36
CA LYS A 132 -5.91 11.82 -4.11
C LYS A 132 -5.74 10.85 -2.95
N VAL A 133 -4.91 11.19 -1.98
CA VAL A 133 -4.45 10.30 -0.93
C VAL A 133 -4.99 10.73 0.43
N LEU A 134 -5.54 9.77 1.16
CA LEU A 134 -5.93 9.92 2.57
C LEU A 134 -5.23 8.86 3.41
N GLU A 135 -4.70 9.26 4.56
CA GLU A 135 -4.24 8.34 5.60
C GLU A 135 -5.31 8.16 6.68
N SER A 136 -5.58 6.91 7.05
CA SER A 136 -6.49 6.59 8.15
C SER A 136 -5.98 5.40 8.96
N PHE A 137 -6.65 5.13 10.08
CA PHE A 137 -6.29 4.05 10.99
C PHE A 137 -6.53 2.68 10.35
N SER A 138 -5.54 1.79 10.49
CA SER A 138 -5.66 0.41 10.05
C SER A 138 -6.75 -0.35 10.83
N PRO A 139 -7.37 -1.38 10.23
CA PRO A 139 -8.34 -2.21 10.93
C PRO A 139 -7.76 -2.87 12.18
N SER A 140 -6.49 -3.28 12.18
CA SER A 140 -5.79 -3.82 13.36
C SER A 140 -5.75 -2.80 14.51
N ARG A 141 -5.50 -1.52 14.18
CA ARG A 141 -5.56 -0.44 15.16
C ARG A 141 -6.97 -0.20 15.69
N LEU A 142 -7.99 -0.35 14.84
CA LEU A 142 -9.39 -0.14 15.21
C LEU A 142 -9.99 -1.30 16.03
N VAL A 143 -9.43 -2.50 15.93
CA VAL A 143 -9.75 -3.63 16.80
C VAL A 143 -9.26 -3.34 18.22
N SER A 144 -8.02 -2.86 18.37
CA SER A 144 -7.42 -2.55 19.68
C SER A 144 -7.89 -1.24 20.31
N ALA A 145 -8.30 -0.25 19.51
CA ALA A 145 -8.77 1.05 19.96
C ALA A 145 -10.13 1.43 19.29
N PRO A 146 -11.26 0.92 19.82
CA PRO A 146 -12.58 1.14 19.23
C PRO A 146 -13.05 2.60 19.21
N ASP A 147 -12.50 3.45 20.08
CA ASP A 147 -12.77 4.89 20.15
C ASP A 147 -12.35 5.63 18.87
N LEU A 148 -11.38 5.10 18.13
CA LEU A 148 -10.91 5.67 16.85
C LEU A 148 -11.86 5.39 15.68
N LYS A 149 -12.86 4.51 15.84
CA LYS A 149 -13.80 4.13 14.76
C LYS A 149 -14.60 5.31 14.22
N LYS A 150 -14.96 6.27 15.07
CA LYS A 150 -15.68 7.48 14.63
C LYS A 150 -14.82 8.31 13.66
N GLN A 151 -13.51 8.39 13.93
CA GLN A 151 -12.59 9.09 13.06
C GLN A 151 -12.40 8.32 11.76
N ALA A 152 -12.08 7.03 11.83
CA ALA A 152 -11.91 6.20 10.63
C ALA A 152 -13.16 6.25 9.73
N TRP A 153 -14.36 6.25 10.32
CA TRP A 153 -15.60 6.44 9.56
C TRP A 153 -15.69 7.80 8.85
N THR A 154 -15.26 8.87 9.51
CA THR A 154 -15.20 10.22 8.90
C THR A 154 -14.26 10.22 7.69
N ASP A 155 -13.10 9.58 7.82
CA ASP A 155 -12.10 9.48 6.77
C ASP A 155 -12.65 8.67 5.56
N LEU A 156 -13.32 7.54 5.83
CA LEU A 156 -13.98 6.75 4.78
C LEU A 156 -15.05 7.55 4.03
N GLN A 157 -15.81 8.41 4.71
CA GLN A 157 -16.79 9.28 4.04
C GLN A 157 -16.12 10.27 3.07
N ILE A 158 -14.91 10.76 3.37
CA ILE A 158 -14.14 11.63 2.47
C ILE A 158 -13.71 10.85 1.22
N VAL A 159 -13.23 9.62 1.40
CA VAL A 159 -12.87 8.72 0.29
C VAL A 159 -14.08 8.47 -0.60
N MET A 160 -15.24 8.11 -0.01
CA MET A 160 -16.47 7.83 -0.75
C MET A 160 -16.93 9.03 -1.59
N ARG A 161 -16.91 10.24 -1.03
CA ARG A 161 -17.26 11.49 -1.76
C ARG A 161 -16.30 11.80 -2.90
N SER A 162 -15.08 11.28 -2.84
CA SER A 162 -14.06 11.49 -3.87
C SER A 162 -14.13 10.47 -5.01
N LEU A 163 -14.87 9.37 -4.80
CA LEU A 163 -15.09 8.30 -5.78
C LEU A 163 -16.38 8.49 -6.59
N THR A 164 -17.34 9.28 -6.08
CA THR A 164 -18.58 9.71 -6.76
C THR A 164 -18.36 10.92 -7.65
#